data_AF-T0QKW8-F1
#
_entry.id   AF-T0QKW8-F1
#
_cell.length_a   1.000
_cell.length_b   1.000
_cell.length_c   1.000
_cell.angle_alpha   90.00
_cell.angle_beta   90.00
_cell.angle_gamma   90.00
#
_symmetry.space_group_name_H-M   'P 1'
#
loop_
_entity.id
_entity.type
_entity.pdbx_description
1 polymer ?
#
loop_
_entity_poly.entity_id
_entity_poly.type
_entity_poly.pdbx_seq_one_letter_code
_entity_poly.pdbx_strand_id
1 'polypeptide(L)'
;MLLSLATVLALTWPTQHVLTSSPGLCGNVCPVQASGTAQSCVSYPSILTDFPCEPSSLGQCVARPDGSGAVKCLSNSWAQNGSYAIGLRGTTGSFGRAEPVRFVQDYRADSISELVLTNYNSEKYPLTLLDGAFNRSSLTSLRIENVDLALQKNVFPPHLRSLVLRKTGLRRIPKEVFTLTQLETLEISGQFLDTSWLSKEEAAFVRNVNCTFG
;
A
#
# COMPACT_ATOMS: atom_id res chain seq x y z
N MET A 1 -27.40 36.95 -1.61
CA MET A 1 -25.94 36.80 -1.71
C MET A 1 -25.51 35.89 -0.56
N LEU A 2 -25.54 34.57 -0.79
CA LEU A 2 -25.19 33.55 0.21
C LEU A 2 -23.71 33.23 0.03
N LEU A 3 -22.87 33.69 0.95
CA LEU A 3 -21.49 33.21 1.06
C LEU A 3 -21.54 31.80 1.65
N SER A 4 -21.19 30.80 0.83
CA SER A 4 -20.88 29.46 1.29
C SER A 4 -19.56 29.50 2.06
N LEU A 5 -19.62 29.27 3.39
CA LEU A 5 -18.43 28.92 4.16
C LEU A 5 -18.02 27.50 3.78
N ALA A 6 -16.97 27.38 2.97
CA ALA A 6 -16.24 26.14 2.82
C ALA A 6 -15.52 25.87 4.14
N THR A 7 -15.99 24.87 4.88
CA THR A 7 -15.29 24.30 6.03
C THR A 7 -13.96 23.74 5.52
N VAL A 8 -12.87 24.46 5.77
CA VAL A 8 -11.53 23.92 5.58
C VAL A 8 -11.34 22.85 6.65
N LEU A 9 -11.57 21.59 6.30
CA LEU A 9 -11.10 20.46 7.09
C LEU A 9 -9.59 20.66 7.27
N ALA A 10 -9.17 20.97 8.49
CA ALA A 10 -7.77 20.95 8.84
C ALA A 10 -7.24 19.55 8.49
N LEU A 11 -6.36 19.47 7.49
CA LEU A 11 -5.68 18.25 7.10
C LEU A 11 -4.90 17.77 8.32
N THR A 12 -5.44 16.80 9.06
CA THR A 12 -4.70 16.15 10.13
C THR A 12 -3.65 15.27 9.49
N TRP A 13 -2.41 15.71 9.59
CA TRP A 13 -1.28 14.99 9.03
C TRP A 13 -1.05 13.67 9.76
N PRO A 14 -0.63 12.63 9.05
CA PRO A 14 -0.41 11.34 9.67
C PRO A 14 0.74 11.43 10.68
N THR A 15 0.55 10.83 11.85
CA THR A 15 1.57 10.65 12.89
C THR A 15 2.38 9.36 12.69
N GLN A 16 2.19 8.72 11.53
CA GLN A 16 2.78 7.45 11.15
C GLN A 16 3.37 7.52 9.74
N HIS A 17 4.21 6.55 9.39
CA HIS A 17 4.67 6.38 8.03
C HIS A 17 3.56 5.77 7.16
N VAL A 18 3.05 6.57 6.23
CA VAL A 18 1.90 6.23 5.38
C VAL A 18 2.28 6.30 3.92
N LEU A 19 2.01 5.23 3.17
CA LEU A 19 1.98 5.24 1.71
C LEU A 19 0.61 5.72 1.24
N THR A 20 0.56 6.79 0.47
CA THR A 20 -0.69 7.44 0.09
C THR A 20 -0.60 8.22 -1.22
N SER A 21 -1.76 8.60 -1.75
CA SER A 21 -1.91 9.54 -2.87
C SER A 21 -2.81 10.71 -2.52
N SER A 22 -3.05 10.93 -1.22
CA SER A 22 -3.85 12.04 -0.73
C SER A 22 -3.28 13.38 -1.23
N PRO A 23 -4.06 14.24 -1.91
CA PRO A 23 -3.54 15.50 -2.48
C PRO A 23 -2.89 16.42 -1.45
N GLY A 24 -3.45 16.46 -0.23
CA GLY A 24 -2.87 17.24 0.85
C GLY A 24 -1.50 16.74 1.31
N LEU A 25 -1.23 15.43 1.18
CA LEU A 25 0.03 14.81 1.59
C LEU A 25 1.07 14.79 0.46
N CYS A 26 0.63 14.41 -0.73
CA CYS A 26 1.50 14.20 -1.88
C CYS A 26 1.31 15.29 -2.93
N GLY A 27 0.09 15.49 -3.45
CA GLY A 27 -0.16 16.35 -4.60
C GLY A 27 0.30 17.81 -4.45
N ASN A 28 0.12 18.40 -3.27
CA ASN A 28 0.52 19.79 -2.99
C ASN A 28 1.99 19.95 -2.60
N VAL A 29 2.67 18.86 -2.25
CA VAL A 29 4.05 18.88 -1.73
C VAL A 29 5.04 18.38 -2.78
N CYS A 30 4.65 17.35 -3.53
CA CYS A 30 5.52 16.72 -4.49
C CYS A 30 5.60 17.52 -5.78
N PRO A 31 6.83 17.82 -6.26
CA PRO A 31 6.99 18.52 -7.51
C PRO A 31 6.47 17.69 -8.68
N VAL A 32 6.09 18.39 -9.75
CA VAL A 32 5.87 17.76 -11.05
C VAL A 32 7.18 17.10 -11.48
N GLN A 33 7.15 15.79 -11.71
CA GLN A 33 8.31 15.03 -12.22
C GLN A 33 8.25 15.01 -13.76
N ALA A 34 9.35 14.64 -14.41
CA ALA A 34 9.42 14.57 -15.88
C ALA A 34 8.39 13.62 -16.51
N SER A 35 7.87 12.66 -15.72
CA SER A 35 6.79 11.74 -16.08
C SER A 35 5.39 12.21 -15.64
N GLY A 36 5.23 13.46 -15.20
CA GLY A 36 4.02 14.00 -14.58
C GLY A 36 4.14 14.18 -13.06
N THR A 37 3.08 14.64 -12.39
CA THR A 37 3.05 14.75 -10.92
C THR A 37 3.26 13.38 -10.25
N ALA A 38 4.10 13.33 -9.21
CA ALA A 38 4.18 12.16 -8.35
C ALA A 38 2.77 11.86 -7.79
N GLN A 39 2.21 10.71 -8.17
CA GLN A 39 0.83 10.39 -7.81
C GLN A 39 0.74 9.83 -6.39
N SER A 40 1.85 9.33 -5.85
CA SER A 40 1.92 8.77 -4.50
C SER A 40 3.20 9.20 -3.78
N CYS A 41 3.15 9.15 -2.46
CA CYS A 41 4.28 9.48 -1.59
C CYS A 41 4.26 8.63 -0.32
N VAL A 42 5.40 8.58 0.36
CA VAL A 42 5.52 8.03 1.72
C VAL A 42 5.72 9.17 2.71
N SER A 43 4.92 9.24 3.77
CA SER A 43 5.04 10.24 4.83
C SER A 43 6.15 9.91 5.83
N TYR A 44 6.92 10.92 6.25
CA TYR A 44 7.94 10.86 7.31
C TYR A 44 7.64 11.96 8.32
N PRO A 45 6.75 11.71 9.30
CA PRO A 45 6.41 12.68 10.33
C PRO A 45 7.64 13.01 11.19
N SER A 46 7.85 14.28 11.55
CA SER A 46 9.00 14.70 12.36
C SER A 46 8.99 14.16 13.80
N ILE A 47 7.83 13.71 14.30
CA ILE A 47 7.69 13.04 15.60
C ILE A 47 8.30 11.64 15.61
N LEU A 48 8.50 11.03 14.44
CA LEU A 48 9.12 9.71 14.30
C LEU A 48 10.60 9.87 13.96
N THR A 49 11.46 9.32 14.81
CA THR A 49 12.93 9.38 14.66
C THR A 49 13.55 8.06 14.24
N ASP A 50 12.72 7.04 13.96
CA ASP A 50 13.17 5.70 13.58
C ASP A 50 13.72 5.65 12.16
N PHE A 51 13.24 6.50 11.24
CA PHE A 51 13.73 6.56 9.86
C PHE A 51 13.73 7.99 9.30
N PRO A 52 14.91 8.55 8.95
CA PRO A 52 14.96 9.79 8.19
C PRO A 52 14.50 9.57 6.74
N CYS A 53 13.92 10.60 6.13
CA CYS A 53 13.66 10.56 4.69
C CYS A 53 14.97 10.75 3.93
N GLU A 54 15.42 9.71 3.25
CA GLU A 54 16.60 9.75 2.37
C GLU A 54 16.18 9.57 0.90
N PRO A 55 16.64 10.44 -0.03
CA PRO A 55 16.41 10.25 -1.46
C PRO A 55 16.91 8.88 -1.93
N SER A 56 16.18 8.26 -2.86
CA SER A 56 16.55 6.95 -3.40
C SER A 56 16.05 6.79 -4.83
N SER A 57 16.31 5.62 -5.41
CA SER A 57 15.69 5.23 -6.68
C SER A 57 14.18 4.98 -6.57
N LEU A 58 13.54 5.18 -5.41
CA LEU A 58 12.08 5.17 -5.28
C LEU A 58 11.51 6.59 -5.35
N GLY A 59 12.29 7.62 -5.06
CA GLY A 59 11.78 8.98 -5.05
C GLY A 59 12.69 9.99 -4.38
N GLN A 60 12.22 11.23 -4.37
CA GLN A 60 12.90 12.37 -3.77
C GLN A 60 12.21 12.78 -2.48
N CYS A 61 13.00 13.14 -1.47
CA CYS A 61 12.48 13.67 -0.22
C CYS A 61 12.21 15.16 -0.34
N VAL A 62 11.00 15.56 0.05
CA VAL A 62 10.57 16.96 0.06
C VAL A 62 10.14 17.31 1.47
N ALA A 63 10.77 18.33 2.05
CA ALA A 63 10.38 18.85 3.35
C ALA A 63 8.98 19.46 3.26
N ARG A 64 8.18 19.22 4.29
CA ARG A 64 6.81 19.73 4.32
C ARG A 64 6.84 21.22 4.71
N PRO A 65 6.04 22.09 4.05
CA PRO A 65 6.07 23.53 4.31
C PRO A 65 5.74 23.92 5.76
N ASP A 66 4.96 23.09 6.46
CA ASP A 66 4.56 23.30 7.85
C ASP A 66 5.57 22.76 8.89
N GLY A 67 6.72 22.23 8.44
CA GLY A 67 7.77 21.73 9.32
C GLY A 67 7.45 20.43 10.06
N SER A 68 6.28 19.81 9.84
CA SER A 68 5.88 18.60 10.58
C SER A 68 6.42 17.29 9.97
N GLY A 69 7.43 17.40 9.10
CA GLY A 69 8.17 16.26 8.58
C GLY A 69 8.58 16.42 7.12
N ALA A 70 8.76 15.29 6.45
CA ALA A 70 9.03 15.20 5.03
C ALA A 70 8.07 14.21 4.37
N VAL A 71 8.02 14.24 3.04
CA VAL A 71 7.44 13.16 2.24
C VAL A 71 8.46 12.68 1.22
N LYS A 72 8.50 11.37 0.97
CA LYS A 72 9.21 10.82 -0.19
C LYS A 72 8.24 10.76 -1.36
N CYS A 73 8.41 11.66 -2.31
CA CYS A 73 7.64 11.72 -3.53
C CYS A 73 8.08 10.59 -4.45
N LEU A 74 7.23 9.58 -4.57
CA LEU A 74 7.57 8.38 -5.33
C LEU A 74 7.63 8.73 -6.81
N SER A 75 8.67 8.27 -7.49
CA SER A 75 8.73 8.34 -8.95
C SER A 75 8.22 7.04 -9.53
N ASN A 76 7.19 7.17 -10.37
CA ASN A 76 6.57 6.04 -11.07
C ASN A 76 7.34 5.67 -12.35
N SER A 77 8.40 6.41 -12.70
CA SER A 77 9.17 6.21 -13.94
C SER A 77 9.96 4.90 -13.98
N TRP A 78 10.16 4.25 -12.83
CA TRP A 78 10.84 2.95 -12.73
C TRP A 78 9.91 1.75 -12.82
N ALA A 79 8.61 1.97 -13.06
CA ALA A 79 7.69 0.87 -13.25
C ALA A 79 8.08 0.07 -14.50
N GLN A 80 8.56 -1.16 -14.31
CA GLN A 80 8.90 -2.03 -15.43
C GLN A 80 7.64 -2.76 -15.87
N ASN A 81 7.18 -2.52 -17.10
CA ASN A 81 5.94 -3.08 -17.62
C ASN A 81 4.71 -2.81 -16.71
N GLY A 82 4.68 -1.64 -16.06
CA GLY A 82 3.62 -1.26 -15.11
C GLY A 82 3.73 -1.88 -13.71
N SER A 83 4.80 -2.66 -13.44
CA SER A 83 5.11 -3.23 -12.13
C SER A 83 6.02 -2.33 -11.31
N TYR A 84 5.61 -2.03 -10.08
CA TYR A 84 6.32 -1.16 -9.16
C TYR A 84 6.52 -1.85 -7.82
N ALA A 85 7.78 -1.97 -7.40
CA ALA A 85 8.15 -2.65 -6.17
C ALA A 85 8.69 -1.68 -5.12
N ILE A 86 8.09 -1.70 -3.94
CA ILE A 86 8.52 -0.97 -2.76
C ILE A 86 9.00 -1.99 -1.74
N GLY A 87 10.28 -1.94 -1.41
CA GLY A 87 10.81 -2.66 -0.27
C GLY A 87 10.23 -2.09 1.02
N LEU A 88 9.86 -2.93 1.98
CA LEU A 88 9.43 -2.51 3.30
C LEU A 88 10.55 -2.70 4.31
N ARG A 89 10.85 -1.65 5.09
CA ARG A 89 11.99 -1.64 6.01
C ARG A 89 11.57 -2.01 7.43
N GLY A 90 12.25 -2.99 8.02
CA GLY A 90 12.21 -3.29 9.45
C GLY A 90 13.17 -2.42 10.28
N THR A 91 13.17 -2.61 11.60
CA THR A 91 14.12 -1.95 12.52
C THR A 91 15.57 -2.39 12.29
N THR A 92 15.78 -3.56 11.67
CA THR A 92 17.09 -4.13 11.35
C THR A 92 17.14 -4.63 9.90
N GLY A 93 18.32 -4.55 9.27
CA GLY A 93 18.54 -4.93 7.88
C GLY A 93 18.17 -3.82 6.88
N SER A 94 19.11 -3.48 6.00
CA SER A 94 18.89 -2.46 4.97
C SER A 94 19.42 -2.97 3.65
N PHE A 95 18.55 -3.56 2.85
CA PHE A 95 18.70 -3.43 1.40
C PHE A 95 18.28 -2.00 1.07
N GLY A 96 19.18 -1.24 0.44
CA GLY A 96 19.12 0.23 0.31
C GLY A 96 17.98 0.83 -0.53
N ARG A 97 16.79 0.22 -0.53
CA ARG A 97 15.57 0.64 -1.26
C ARG A 97 14.31 0.26 -0.50
N ALA A 98 14.32 0.36 0.82
CA ALA A 98 13.21 -0.02 1.67
C ALA A 98 12.64 1.20 2.40
N GLU A 99 11.31 1.32 2.42
CA GLU A 99 10.58 2.41 3.05
C GLU A 99 9.85 1.91 4.31
N PRO A 100 9.75 2.75 5.37
CA PRO A 100 9.17 2.34 6.65
C PRO A 100 7.63 2.37 6.61
N VAL A 101 6.99 1.92 5.53
CA VAL A 101 5.54 2.01 5.35
C VAL A 101 4.84 1.12 6.37
N ARG A 102 4.14 1.76 7.33
CA ARG A 102 3.33 1.08 8.35
C ARG A 102 1.85 1.03 7.96
N PHE A 103 1.40 2.01 7.18
CA PHE A 103 0.02 2.14 6.73
C PHE A 103 -0.07 2.42 5.24
N VAL A 104 -1.10 1.88 4.59
CA VAL A 104 -1.48 2.29 3.23
C VAL A 104 -2.85 2.96 3.29
N GLN A 105 -2.95 4.13 2.66
CA GLN A 105 -4.16 4.95 2.65
C GLN A 105 -4.37 5.59 1.28
N ASP A 106 -5.52 5.35 0.65
CA ASP A 106 -5.91 6.02 -0.60
C ASP A 106 -4.78 6.06 -1.64
N TYR A 107 -4.13 4.90 -1.86
CA TYR A 107 -3.05 4.78 -2.82
C TYR A 107 -3.61 4.78 -4.25
N ARG A 108 -3.01 5.63 -5.08
CA ARG A 108 -3.32 5.82 -6.50
C ARG A 108 -2.03 6.03 -7.27
N ALA A 109 -1.87 5.21 -8.30
CA ALA A 109 -0.82 5.40 -9.28
C ALA A 109 -1.36 4.87 -10.61
N ASP A 110 -1.95 5.76 -11.41
CA ASP A 110 -2.70 5.45 -12.63
C ASP A 110 -1.83 4.75 -13.68
N SER A 111 -0.51 5.01 -13.67
CA SER A 111 0.45 4.36 -14.55
C SER A 111 0.96 3.00 -14.03
N ILE A 112 0.51 2.56 -12.85
CA ILE A 112 0.96 1.34 -12.19
C ILE A 112 -0.18 0.32 -12.22
N SER A 113 0.06 -0.82 -12.84
CA SER A 113 -0.87 -1.95 -12.91
C SER A 113 -0.54 -3.03 -11.88
N GLU A 114 0.71 -3.10 -11.43
CA GLU A 114 1.15 -4.02 -10.38
C GLU A 114 1.91 -3.29 -9.27
N LEU A 115 1.49 -3.50 -8.03
CA LEU A 115 2.21 -3.03 -6.85
C LEU A 115 2.73 -4.22 -6.05
N VAL A 116 4.02 -4.18 -5.74
CA VAL A 116 4.69 -5.13 -4.85
C VAL A 116 5.13 -4.41 -3.58
N LEU A 117 4.67 -4.90 -2.44
CA LEU A 117 5.09 -4.49 -1.10
C LEU A 117 5.76 -5.68 -0.41
N THR A 118 7.09 -5.71 -0.42
CA THR A 118 7.85 -6.86 0.11
C THR A 118 8.82 -6.40 1.19
N ASN A 119 8.72 -6.99 2.38
CA ASN A 119 9.76 -6.87 3.40
C ASN A 119 10.86 -7.91 3.17
N TYR A 120 12.10 -7.46 2.99
CA TYR A 120 13.25 -8.35 2.74
C TYR A 120 14.01 -8.76 4.01
N ASN A 121 13.57 -8.31 5.19
CA ASN A 121 14.22 -8.59 6.46
C ASN A 121 13.72 -9.93 7.05
N SER A 122 14.52 -10.50 7.97
CA SER A 122 14.14 -11.74 8.67
C SER A 122 12.97 -11.51 9.64
N GLU A 123 12.90 -10.34 10.25
CA GLU A 123 11.80 -9.93 11.11
C GLU A 123 10.67 -9.36 10.26
N LYS A 124 9.43 -9.76 10.58
CA LYS A 124 8.25 -9.21 9.94
C LYS A 124 8.02 -7.78 10.39
N TYR A 125 7.52 -6.96 9.46
CA TYR A 125 7.18 -5.57 9.71
C TYR A 125 5.66 -5.40 9.73
N PRO A 126 5.08 -4.64 10.68
CA PRO A 126 3.65 -4.39 10.70
C PRO A 126 3.24 -3.54 9.49
N LEU A 127 2.22 -4.01 8.76
CA LEU A 127 1.61 -3.28 7.65
C LEU A 127 0.10 -3.30 7.81
N THR A 128 -0.52 -2.12 7.90
CA THR A 128 -1.98 -1.98 7.98
C THR A 128 -2.53 -1.37 6.70
N LEU A 129 -3.47 -2.05 6.05
CA LEU A 129 -4.26 -1.46 4.98
C LEU A 129 -5.50 -0.80 5.60
N LEU A 130 -5.60 0.53 5.47
CA LEU A 130 -6.74 1.30 5.99
C LEU A 130 -7.98 1.15 5.09
N ASP A 131 -9.16 1.55 5.58
CA ASP A 131 -10.41 1.47 4.83
C ASP A 131 -10.26 2.14 3.46
N GLY A 132 -10.60 1.41 2.41
CA GLY A 132 -10.44 1.89 1.04
C GLY A 132 -9.00 2.07 0.56
N ALA A 133 -7.99 1.45 1.21
CA ALA A 133 -6.57 1.63 0.93
C ALA A 133 -6.20 1.68 -0.56
N PHE A 134 -6.80 0.80 -1.37
CA PHE A 134 -6.58 0.76 -2.82
C PHE A 134 -7.86 0.93 -3.66
N ASN A 135 -8.99 1.34 -3.06
CA ASN A 135 -10.29 1.32 -3.73
C ASN A 135 -10.37 2.27 -4.94
N ARG A 136 -9.50 3.28 -4.98
CA ARG A 136 -9.38 4.25 -6.09
C ARG A 136 -8.19 3.98 -7.01
N SER A 137 -7.55 2.83 -6.85
CA SER A 137 -6.40 2.43 -7.63
C SER A 137 -6.81 1.70 -8.91
N SER A 138 -6.00 1.82 -9.96
CA SER A 138 -6.12 1.07 -11.22
C SER A 138 -5.38 -0.28 -11.19
N LEU A 139 -4.85 -0.70 -10.03
CA LEU A 139 -4.09 -1.92 -9.89
C LEU A 139 -4.89 -3.16 -10.30
N THR A 140 -4.28 -3.99 -11.14
CA THR A 140 -4.77 -5.31 -11.53
C THR A 140 -4.01 -6.43 -10.82
N SER A 141 -2.81 -6.15 -10.31
CA SER A 141 -2.00 -7.08 -9.49
C SER A 141 -1.54 -6.39 -8.19
N LEU A 142 -1.65 -7.11 -7.08
CA LEU A 142 -1.18 -6.67 -5.78
C LEU A 142 -0.45 -7.83 -5.10
N ARG A 143 0.82 -7.60 -4.76
CA ARG A 143 1.65 -8.55 -4.04
C ARG A 143 2.10 -7.94 -2.72
N ILE A 144 1.80 -8.62 -1.62
CA ILE A 144 2.23 -8.24 -0.27
C ILE A 144 2.95 -9.43 0.36
N GLU A 145 4.20 -9.23 0.75
CA GLU A 145 5.05 -10.32 1.22
C GLU A 145 5.80 -9.98 2.52
N ASN A 146 5.85 -10.96 3.42
CA ASN A 146 6.69 -11.00 4.62
C ASN A 146 6.44 -9.87 5.64
N VAL A 147 5.17 -9.52 5.84
CA VAL A 147 4.72 -8.52 6.81
C VAL A 147 3.80 -9.16 7.85
N ASP A 148 3.53 -8.44 8.94
CA ASP A 148 2.38 -8.72 9.79
C ASP A 148 1.22 -7.85 9.30
N LEU A 149 0.36 -8.45 8.46
CA LEU A 149 -0.68 -7.75 7.72
C LEU A 149 -1.94 -7.60 8.57
N ALA A 150 -2.36 -6.35 8.79
CA ALA A 150 -3.67 -6.00 9.32
C ALA A 150 -4.52 -5.34 8.23
N LEU A 151 -5.80 -5.69 8.17
CA LEU A 151 -6.72 -5.22 7.14
C LEU A 151 -7.92 -4.54 7.78
N GLN A 152 -8.27 -3.34 7.30
CA GLN A 152 -9.59 -2.76 7.49
C GLN A 152 -10.53 -3.22 6.36
N LYS A 153 -11.70 -2.58 6.23
CA LYS A 153 -12.71 -2.92 5.22
C LYS A 153 -12.31 -2.41 3.84
N ASN A 154 -12.84 -3.02 2.78
CA ASN A 154 -12.74 -2.52 1.40
C ASN A 154 -11.32 -2.16 0.93
N VAL A 155 -10.32 -2.90 1.39
CA VAL A 155 -8.90 -2.54 1.21
C VAL A 155 -8.39 -2.79 -0.21
N PHE A 156 -8.87 -3.84 -0.89
CA PHE A 156 -8.33 -4.30 -2.17
C PHE A 156 -8.84 -3.47 -3.36
N PRO A 157 -8.08 -3.37 -4.47
CA PRO A 157 -8.54 -2.71 -5.68
C PRO A 157 -9.78 -3.40 -6.28
N PRO A 158 -10.76 -2.65 -6.82
CA PRO A 158 -12.00 -3.23 -7.34
C PRO A 158 -11.82 -4.04 -8.64
N HIS A 159 -10.73 -3.81 -9.38
CA HIS A 159 -10.41 -4.46 -10.66
C HIS A 159 -9.26 -5.47 -10.54
N LEU A 160 -9.00 -5.95 -9.32
CA LEU A 160 -7.88 -6.84 -9.05
C LEU A 160 -8.09 -8.22 -9.70
N ARG A 161 -7.10 -8.67 -10.47
CA ARG A 161 -7.04 -9.99 -11.13
C ARG A 161 -6.06 -10.94 -10.45
N SER A 162 -5.00 -10.39 -9.86
CA SER A 162 -4.01 -11.17 -9.12
C SER A 162 -3.79 -10.61 -7.73
N LEU A 163 -3.92 -11.49 -6.73
CA LEU A 163 -3.64 -11.18 -5.34
C LEU A 163 -2.66 -12.20 -4.76
N VAL A 164 -1.52 -11.72 -4.29
CA VAL A 164 -0.50 -12.53 -3.65
C VAL A 164 -0.27 -12.01 -2.23
N LEU A 165 -0.52 -12.85 -1.24
CA LEU A 165 -0.37 -12.57 0.19
C LEU A 165 0.56 -13.63 0.81
N ARG A 166 1.87 -13.44 0.73
CA ARG A 166 2.85 -14.42 1.26
C ARG A 166 3.41 -14.03 2.61
N LYS A 167 3.55 -14.98 3.52
CA LYS A 167 4.13 -14.77 4.86
C LYS A 167 3.53 -13.55 5.59
N THR A 168 2.25 -13.24 5.36
CA THR A 168 1.53 -12.08 5.88
C THR A 168 1.00 -12.26 7.30
N GLY A 169 1.11 -13.49 7.85
CA GLY A 169 0.59 -13.81 9.18
C GLY A 169 -0.92 -14.02 9.25
N LEU A 170 -1.62 -13.91 8.11
CA LEU A 170 -3.04 -14.22 8.01
C LEU A 170 -3.30 -15.68 8.39
N ARG A 171 -4.30 -15.90 9.25
CA ARG A 171 -4.77 -17.25 9.62
C ARG A 171 -6.03 -17.68 8.86
N ARG A 172 -6.66 -16.74 8.17
CA ARG A 172 -7.92 -16.90 7.43
C ARG A 172 -7.86 -16.06 6.16
N ILE A 173 -8.57 -16.49 5.13
CA ILE A 173 -8.82 -15.67 3.95
C ILE A 173 -9.66 -14.46 4.37
N PRO A 174 -9.21 -13.21 4.12
CA PRO A 174 -9.99 -12.02 4.43
C PRO A 174 -11.31 -12.00 3.66
N LYS A 175 -12.40 -11.54 4.29
CA LYS A 175 -13.74 -11.56 3.67
C LYS A 175 -13.81 -10.70 2.40
N GLU A 176 -13.00 -9.66 2.36
CA GLU A 176 -12.84 -8.74 1.26
C GLU A 176 -12.39 -9.47 -0.02
N VAL A 177 -11.64 -10.58 0.08
CA VAL A 177 -11.21 -11.37 -1.08
C VAL A 177 -12.40 -11.93 -1.85
N PHE A 178 -13.46 -12.35 -1.15
CA PHE A 178 -14.66 -12.92 -1.79
C PHE A 178 -15.52 -11.90 -2.53
N THR A 179 -15.22 -10.61 -2.36
CA THR A 179 -15.88 -9.53 -3.11
C THR A 179 -15.19 -9.21 -4.44
N LEU A 180 -14.01 -9.78 -4.69
CA LEU A 180 -13.21 -9.54 -5.89
C LEU A 180 -13.73 -10.37 -7.06
N THR A 181 -14.76 -9.85 -7.73
CA THR A 181 -15.47 -10.54 -8.82
C THR A 181 -14.64 -10.78 -10.09
N GLN A 182 -13.51 -10.06 -10.23
CA GLN A 182 -12.59 -10.19 -11.37
C GLN A 182 -11.31 -10.97 -11.02
N LEU A 183 -11.22 -11.53 -9.81
CA LEU A 183 -10.02 -12.21 -9.36
C LEU A 183 -9.82 -13.53 -10.13
N GLU A 184 -8.67 -13.67 -10.76
CA GLU A 184 -8.29 -14.84 -11.56
C GLU A 184 -7.30 -15.72 -10.79
N THR A 185 -6.40 -15.09 -10.01
CA THR A 185 -5.35 -15.77 -9.24
C THR A 185 -5.34 -15.28 -7.79
N LEU A 186 -5.30 -16.21 -6.86
CA LEU A 186 -5.18 -15.95 -5.44
C LEU A 186 -4.07 -16.82 -4.86
N GLU A 187 -3.03 -16.20 -4.33
CA GLU A 187 -2.00 -16.92 -3.59
C GLU A 187 -1.97 -16.46 -2.14
N ILE A 188 -2.09 -17.41 -1.21
CA ILE A 188 -1.94 -17.19 0.23
C ILE A 188 -1.00 -18.28 0.75
N SER A 189 0.31 -18.00 0.77
CA SER A 189 1.36 -18.98 1.08
C SER A 189 2.37 -18.51 2.13
N GLY A 190 3.18 -19.41 2.68
CA GLY A 190 4.17 -19.11 3.73
C GLY A 190 3.57 -18.79 5.10
N GLN A 191 2.34 -19.25 5.36
CA GLN A 191 1.65 -19.15 6.65
C GLN A 191 0.69 -20.31 6.86
N PHE A 192 0.30 -20.55 8.11
CA PHE A 192 -0.79 -21.46 8.42
C PHE A 192 -2.14 -20.81 8.11
N LEU A 193 -2.85 -21.36 7.13
CA LEU A 193 -4.17 -20.92 6.72
C LEU A 193 -5.22 -21.98 7.12
N ASP A 194 -6.14 -21.61 8.01
CA ASP A 194 -7.30 -22.43 8.32
C ASP A 194 -8.43 -22.12 7.33
N THR A 195 -8.96 -23.16 6.68
CA THR A 195 -10.07 -23.07 5.71
C THR A 195 -11.31 -23.84 6.16
N SER A 196 -11.29 -24.46 7.34
CA SER A 196 -12.40 -25.27 7.86
C SER A 196 -13.68 -24.46 8.14
N TRP A 197 -13.55 -23.14 8.25
CA TRP A 197 -14.63 -22.20 8.53
C TRP A 197 -15.35 -21.68 7.28
N LEU A 198 -14.85 -21.96 6.08
CA LEU A 198 -15.43 -21.42 4.85
C LEU A 198 -16.86 -21.92 4.66
N SER A 199 -17.75 -21.01 4.28
CA SER A 199 -19.08 -21.37 3.76
C SER A 199 -18.98 -22.15 2.44
N LYS A 200 -20.08 -22.75 2.00
CA LYS A 200 -20.11 -23.50 0.74
C LYS A 200 -19.79 -22.60 -0.46
N GLU A 201 -20.28 -21.36 -0.42
CA GLU A 201 -20.11 -20.33 -1.42
C GLU A 201 -18.66 -19.84 -1.47
N GLU A 202 -18.06 -19.52 -0.31
CA GLU A 202 -16.65 -19.12 -0.23
C GLU A 202 -15.71 -20.25 -0.66
N ALA A 203 -16.01 -21.49 -0.28
CA ALA A 203 -15.26 -22.65 -0.74
C ALA A 203 -15.40 -22.87 -2.26
N ALA A 204 -16.57 -22.55 -2.84
CA ALA A 204 -16.77 -22.60 -4.29
C ALA A 204 -15.98 -21.51 -5.02
N PHE A 205 -15.96 -20.28 -4.48
CA PHE A 205 -15.12 -19.20 -4.98
C PHE A 205 -13.65 -19.63 -5.06
N VAL A 206 -13.12 -20.19 -3.97
CA VAL A 206 -11.73 -20.66 -3.91
C VAL A 206 -11.42 -21.75 -4.94
N ARG A 207 -12.38 -22.62 -5.26
CA ARG A 207 -12.20 -23.65 -6.30
C ARG A 207 -12.20 -23.10 -7.72
N ASN A 208 -12.88 -21.97 -7.95
CA ASN A 208 -13.03 -21.37 -9.27
C ASN A 208 -11.90 -20.40 -9.61
N VAL A 209 -11.30 -19.77 -8.60
CA VAL A 209 -10.09 -18.96 -8.75
C VAL A 209 -8.87 -19.88 -8.75
N ASN A 210 -7.84 -19.57 -9.53
CA ASN A 210 -6.58 -20.31 -9.47
C ASN A 210 -5.89 -20.02 -8.13
N CYS A 211 -6.16 -20.87 -7.13
CA CYS A 211 -5.74 -20.69 -5.76
C CYS A 211 -4.53 -21.54 -5.41
N THR A 212 -3.51 -20.92 -4.81
CA THR A 212 -2.38 -21.62 -4.19
C THR A 212 -2.34 -21.33 -2.69
N PHE A 213 -2.38 -22.39 -1.89
CA PHE A 213 -2.19 -22.35 -0.44
C PHE A 213 -1.00 -23.24 -0.06
N GLY A 214 -0.22 -22.83 0.95
CA GLY A 214 0.91 -23.63 1.47
C GLY A 214 1.92 -22.82 2.24
#